data_AF-A0A4Y8CFZ5-F1
#
_entry.id   AF-A0A4Y8CFZ5-F1
#
_cell.length_a   1.000
_cell.length_b   1.000
_cell.length_c   1.000
_cell.angle_alpha   90.00
_cell.angle_beta   90.00
_cell.angle_gamma   90.00
#
_symmetry.space_group_name_H-M   'P 1'
#
loop_
_entity.id
_entity.type
_entity.pdbx_description
1 polymer ?
#
loop_
_entity_poly.entity_id
_entity_poly.type
_entity_poly.pdbx_seq_one_letter_code
_entity_poly.pdbx_strand_id
1 'polypeptide(L)'
;MHSFHLLLRLLTPPATSRIRDTQCGFKLFTRAALPHIIPYIHAEGWIFDVEMLMLAESAPGVEDAARENGKGGEGKGKGKGIKVSEQPIAWQEVGGSKLNVMWDSLGMAWGLAVLRGGWGMGVWRRR
;
A
#
# COMPACT_ATOMS: atom_id res chain seq x y z
N MET A 1 -18.52 -3.43 3.35
CA MET A 1 -18.81 -2.77 4.64
C MET A 1 -18.51 -1.27 4.52
N HIS A 2 -19.52 -0.40 4.49
CA HIS A 2 -19.30 1.04 4.27
C HIS A 2 -18.47 1.72 5.38
N SER A 3 -18.53 1.20 6.61
CA SER A 3 -17.85 1.74 7.79
C SER A 3 -16.33 1.66 7.69
N PHE A 4 -15.79 0.56 7.15
CA PHE A 4 -14.34 0.38 7.01
C PHE A 4 -13.74 1.29 5.92
N HIS A 5 -14.46 1.47 4.81
CA HIS A 5 -14.05 2.43 3.77
C HIS A 5 -14.05 3.87 4.27
N LEU A 6 -14.91 4.23 5.24
CA LEU A 6 -14.86 5.55 5.88
C LEU A 6 -13.57 5.74 6.68
N LEU A 7 -13.16 4.72 7.45
CA LEU A 7 -11.89 4.75 8.20
C LEU A 7 -10.69 4.88 7.26
N LEU A 8 -10.66 4.09 6.17
CA LEU A 8 -9.60 4.20 5.16
C LEU A 8 -9.55 5.60 4.53
N ARG A 9 -10.70 6.19 4.19
CA ARG A 9 -10.77 7.55 3.62
C ARG A 9 -10.23 8.64 4.54
N LEU A 10 -10.38 8.46 5.86
CA LEU A 10 -9.92 9.43 6.85
C LEU A 10 -8.46 9.22 7.26
N LEU A 11 -7.99 7.96 7.26
CA LEU A 11 -6.72 7.57 7.86
C LEU A 11 -5.63 7.22 6.85
N THR A 12 -5.95 7.13 5.56
CA THR A 12 -4.95 6.86 4.50
C THR A 12 -4.86 8.02 3.51
N PRO A 13 -3.74 8.15 2.77
CA PRO A 13 -3.57 9.19 1.77
C PRO A 13 -4.60 9.09 0.61
N PRO A 14 -4.80 10.18 -0.16
CA PRO A 14 -5.87 10.25 -1.15
C PRO A 14 -5.79 9.22 -2.29
N ALA A 15 -4.59 8.80 -2.74
CA ALA A 15 -4.54 7.80 -3.81
C ALA A 15 -4.84 6.39 -3.31
N THR A 16 -4.35 6.04 -2.11
CA THR A 16 -4.62 4.77 -1.43
C THR A 16 -6.10 4.61 -1.14
N SER A 17 -6.76 5.64 -0.61
CA SER A 17 -8.20 5.61 -0.28
C SER A 17 -9.14 5.52 -1.49
N ARG A 18 -8.64 5.70 -2.73
CA ARG A 18 -9.43 5.54 -3.96
C ARG A 18 -9.46 4.09 -4.47
N ILE A 19 -8.57 3.24 -3.99
CA ILE A 19 -8.54 1.81 -4.33
C ILE A 19 -9.77 1.15 -3.71
N ARG A 20 -10.50 0.37 -4.51
CA ARG A 20 -11.75 -0.27 -4.06
C ARG A 20 -11.48 -1.42 -3.11
N ASP A 21 -10.49 -2.26 -3.44
CA ASP A 21 -10.08 -3.38 -2.61
C ASP A 21 -8.62 -3.23 -2.19
N THR A 22 -8.40 -2.52 -1.08
CA THR A 22 -7.07 -2.32 -0.52
C THR A 22 -6.48 -3.60 0.08
N GLN A 23 -7.29 -4.64 0.30
CA GLN A 23 -6.97 -5.85 1.10
C GLN A 23 -7.04 -7.13 0.28
N CYS A 24 -7.01 -7.01 -1.05
CA CYS A 24 -6.91 -8.16 -1.93
C CYS A 24 -5.63 -8.94 -1.61
N GLY A 25 -5.77 -10.25 -1.36
CA GLY A 25 -4.65 -11.13 -1.06
C GLY A 25 -3.71 -11.41 -2.24
N PHE A 26 -4.05 -10.94 -3.44
CA PHE A 26 -3.19 -11.03 -4.61
C PHE A 26 -2.63 -9.65 -4.99
N LYS A 27 -1.29 -9.56 -5.00
CA LYS A 27 -0.55 -8.36 -5.35
C LYS A 27 0.56 -8.72 -6.35
N LEU A 28 0.64 -8.00 -7.47
CA LEU A 28 1.67 -8.16 -8.49
C LEU A 28 2.54 -6.90 -8.54
N PHE A 29 3.86 -7.07 -8.60
CA PHE A 29 4.82 -5.96 -8.61
C PHE A 29 5.71 -6.03 -9.84
N THR A 30 6.07 -4.85 -10.36
CA THR A 30 7.18 -4.75 -11.28
C THR A 30 8.50 -4.86 -10.50
N ARG A 31 9.55 -5.36 -11.16
CA ARG A 31 10.90 -5.45 -10.56
C ARG A 31 11.37 -4.10 -9.99
N ALA A 32 11.08 -3.01 -10.70
CA ALA A 32 11.50 -1.67 -10.30
C ALA A 32 10.73 -1.11 -9.09
N ALA A 33 9.52 -1.63 -8.79
CA ALA A 33 8.76 -1.19 -7.63
C ALA A 33 9.28 -1.82 -6.31
N LEU A 34 9.80 -3.04 -6.37
CA LEU A 34 10.17 -3.82 -5.18
C LEU A 34 11.14 -3.11 -4.22
N PRO A 35 12.25 -2.49 -4.67
CA PRO A 35 13.21 -1.83 -3.77
C PRO A 35 12.61 -0.66 -2.99
N HIS A 36 11.51 -0.10 -3.48
CA HIS A 36 10.85 1.06 -2.88
C HIS A 36 9.70 0.69 -1.94
N ILE A 37 9.33 -0.60 -1.89
CA ILE A 37 8.21 -1.10 -1.10
C ILE A 37 8.73 -2.07 -0.04
N ILE A 38 9.32 -3.20 -0.46
CA ILE A 38 9.63 -4.32 0.43
C ILE A 38 10.52 -3.95 1.62
N PRO A 39 11.63 -3.20 1.45
CA PRO A 39 12.52 -2.88 2.58
C PRO A 39 11.90 -1.91 3.59
N TYR A 40 10.78 -1.27 3.26
CA TYR A 40 10.13 -0.25 4.07
C TYR A 40 8.82 -0.73 4.71
N ILE A 41 8.42 -1.99 4.49
CA ILE A 41 7.26 -2.61 5.15
C ILE A 41 7.63 -2.93 6.59
N HIS A 42 6.74 -2.59 7.52
CA HIS A 42 6.88 -2.90 8.95
C HIS A 42 5.73 -3.77 9.48
N ALA A 43 4.56 -3.75 8.83
CA ALA A 43 3.41 -4.53 9.27
C ALA A 43 3.50 -5.98 8.76
N GLU A 44 3.35 -6.93 9.69
CA GLU A 44 3.34 -8.37 9.40
C GLU A 44 1.91 -8.97 9.42
N GLY A 45 0.93 -8.20 9.89
CA GLY A 45 -0.48 -8.62 10.00
C GLY A 45 -1.37 -8.06 8.90
N TRP A 46 -2.69 -8.20 9.05
CA TRP A 46 -3.74 -7.82 8.09
C TRP A 46 -3.64 -6.42 7.44
N ILE A 47 -2.93 -5.46 8.05
CA ILE A 47 -2.80 -4.09 7.53
C ILE A 47 -1.63 -3.92 6.54
N PHE A 48 -0.78 -4.94 6.37
CA PHE A 48 0.40 -4.86 5.50
C PHE A 48 0.04 -4.46 4.06
N ASP A 49 -1.12 -4.91 3.57
CA ASP A 49 -1.65 -4.57 2.26
C ASP A 49 -1.88 -3.07 2.08
N VAL A 50 -2.34 -2.38 3.13
CA VAL A 50 -2.61 -0.94 3.12
C VAL A 50 -1.31 -0.16 3.25
N GLU A 51 -0.40 -0.60 4.12
CA GLU A 51 0.93 0.01 4.26
C GLU A 51 1.67 0.00 2.92
N MET A 52 1.64 -1.14 2.23
CA MET A 52 2.24 -1.31 0.92
C MET A 52 1.70 -0.32 -0.13
N LEU A 53 0.40 -0.05 -0.12
CA LEU A 53 -0.21 0.95 -1.01
C LEU A 53 0.23 2.38 -0.66
N MET A 54 0.35 2.70 0.63
CA MET A 54 0.86 4.00 1.10
C MET A 54 2.35 4.19 0.76
N LEU A 55 3.14 3.11 0.83
CA LEU A 55 4.54 3.08 0.40
C LEU A 55 4.66 3.31 -1.11
N ALA A 56 3.79 2.70 -1.91
CA ALA A 56 3.74 2.93 -3.35
C ALA A 56 3.39 4.39 -3.69
N GLU A 57 2.38 4.97 -3.03
CA GLU A 57 1.98 6.37 -3.24
C GLU A 57 3.08 7.37 -2.84
N SER A 58 3.86 7.06 -1.81
CA SER A 58 4.95 7.91 -1.31
C SER A 58 6.31 7.69 -1.98
N ALA A 59 6.44 6.65 -2.82
CA ALA A 59 7.68 6.34 -3.52
C ALA A 59 8.01 7.37 -4.61
N PRO A 60 9.28 7.48 -5.02
CA PRO A 60 9.65 8.10 -6.29
C PRO A 60 8.94 7.38 -7.45
N GLY A 61 8.61 8.11 -8.51
CA GLY A 61 8.08 7.51 -9.73
C GLY A 61 9.04 6.48 -10.32
N VAL A 62 8.52 5.35 -10.80
CA VAL A 62 9.34 4.23 -11.34
C VAL A 62 10.24 4.67 -12.50
N GLU A 63 9.80 5.65 -13.30
CA GLU A 63 10.58 6.22 -14.40
C GLU A 63 11.77 7.07 -13.89
N ASP A 64 11.64 7.66 -12.71
CA ASP A 64 12.69 8.44 -12.05
C ASP A 64 13.70 7.49 -11.36
N ALA A 65 13.22 6.40 -10.76
CA ALA A 65 14.06 5.38 -10.11
C ALA A 65 14.88 4.52 -11.09
N ALA A 66 14.37 4.26 -12.29
CA ALA A 66 15.11 3.56 -13.34
C ALA A 66 16.26 4.41 -13.93
N ARG A 67 16.11 5.75 -13.92
CA ARG A 67 17.14 6.70 -14.40
C ARG A 67 18.30 6.85 -13.43
N GLU A 68 18.07 6.71 -12.12
CA GLU A 68 19.13 6.79 -11.11
C GLU A 68 20.19 5.68 -11.27
N ASN A 69 19.79 4.51 -11.77
CA ASN A 69 20.70 3.38 -12.01
C ASN A 69 21.44 3.42 -13.37
N GLY A 70 21.22 4.43 -14.22
CA GLY A 70 21.82 4.48 -15.55
C GLY A 70 21.96 5.89 -16.11
N LYS A 71 23.13 6.51 -15.87
CA LYS A 71 23.70 7.72 -16.51
C LYS A 71 22.75 8.91 -16.79
N GLY A 72 23.08 10.02 -16.14
CA GLY A 72 22.40 11.32 -16.19
C GLY A 72 21.82 11.74 -17.55
N GLY A 73 20.55 12.13 -17.50
CA GLY A 73 19.87 12.91 -18.51
C GLY A 73 18.94 13.90 -17.81
N GLU A 74 19.23 15.19 -17.97
CA GLU A 74 18.47 16.31 -17.42
C GLU A 74 17.04 16.29 -18.00
N GLY A 75 16.08 15.83 -17.21
CA GLY A 75 14.69 15.69 -17.62
C GLY A 75 13.76 15.89 -16.43
N LYS A 76 12.86 16.88 -16.52
CA LYS A 76 11.78 17.13 -15.55
C LYS A 76 10.92 15.88 -15.35
N GLY A 77 11.15 15.14 -14.27
CA GLY A 77 10.29 14.05 -13.80
C GLY A 77 9.80 14.32 -12.39
N LYS A 78 8.58 14.85 -12.25
CA LYS A 78 7.87 15.00 -10.97
C LYS A 78 6.81 13.88 -10.87
N GLY A 79 7.23 12.63 -11.03
CA GLY A 79 6.33 11.49 -10.84
C GLY A 79 6.11 11.26 -9.36
N LYS A 80 4.99 11.75 -8.78
CA LYS A 80 4.59 11.37 -7.42
C LYS A 80 4.08 9.92 -7.42
N GLY A 81 4.81 9.00 -6.81
CA GLY A 81 4.33 7.65 -6.51
C GLY A 81 4.49 6.62 -7.63
N ILE A 82 4.54 5.36 -7.23
CA ILE A 82 4.39 4.18 -8.10
C ILE A 82 2.90 4.07 -8.47
N LYS A 83 2.62 3.91 -9.78
CA LYS A 83 1.25 3.74 -10.26
C LYS A 83 0.70 2.38 -9.85
N VAL A 84 -0.53 2.36 -9.34
CA VAL A 84 -1.27 1.15 -8.97
C VAL A 84 -2.51 1.02 -9.85
N SER A 85 -2.76 -0.18 -10.38
CA SER A 85 -3.96 -0.50 -11.15
C SER A 85 -4.67 -1.71 -10.55
N GLU A 86 -5.98 -1.59 -10.32
CA GLU A 86 -6.82 -2.71 -9.90
C GLU A 86 -7.18 -3.56 -11.13
N GLN A 87 -6.90 -4.87 -11.06
CA GLN A 87 -7.27 -5.82 -12.10
C GLN A 87 -8.32 -6.78 -11.55
N PRO A 88 -9.51 -6.88 -12.19
CA PRO A 88 -10.55 -7.79 -11.73
C PRO A 88 -10.12 -9.24 -11.95
N ILE A 89 -10.23 -10.06 -10.90
CA ILE A 89 -9.94 -11.49 -10.95
C ILE A 89 -11.17 -12.22 -10.41
N ALA A 90 -11.57 -13.30 -11.08
CA ALA A 90 -12.64 -14.17 -10.61
C ALA A 90 -12.09 -15.09 -9.52
N TRP A 91 -12.51 -14.85 -8.28
CA TRP A 91 -12.15 -15.69 -7.14
C TRP A 91 -13.12 -16.86 -7.00
N GLN A 92 -12.59 -18.05 -6.76
CA GLN A 92 -13.36 -19.19 -6.33
C GLN A 92 -13.14 -19.41 -4.84
N GLU A 93 -14.22 -19.49 -4.09
CA GLU A 93 -14.14 -19.84 -2.68
C GLU A 93 -13.77 -21.32 -2.53
N VAL A 94 -12.69 -21.56 -1.80
CA VAL A 94 -12.33 -22.89 -1.31
C VAL A 94 -12.73 -22.96 0.16
N GLY A 95 -13.52 -23.97 0.53
CA GLY A 95 -14.01 -24.13 1.89
C GLY A 95 -12.88 -24.34 2.92
N GLY A 96 -13.17 -24.01 4.19
CA GLY A 96 -12.21 -24.14 5.30
C GLY A 96 -11.66 -22.81 5.84
N SER A 97 -12.44 -21.73 5.73
CA SER A 97 -12.01 -20.39 6.17
C SER A 97 -11.57 -20.37 7.63
N LYS A 98 -10.37 -19.83 7.86
CA LYS A 98 -9.78 -19.58 9.19
C LYS A 98 -10.08 -18.17 9.72
N LEU A 99 -10.95 -17.43 9.04
CA LEU A 99 -11.21 -16.02 9.30
C LEU A 99 -12.26 -15.84 10.42
N ASN A 100 -11.91 -15.09 11.46
CA ASN A 100 -12.84 -14.67 12.50
C ASN A 100 -13.21 -13.20 12.28
N VAL A 101 -14.37 -12.97 11.67
CA VAL A 101 -14.83 -11.64 11.23
C VAL A 101 -14.71 -10.57 12.32
N MET A 102 -15.03 -10.90 13.58
CA MET A 102 -15.01 -9.94 14.68
C MET A 102 -13.58 -9.58 15.11
N TRP A 103 -12.76 -10.59 15.39
CA TRP A 103 -11.39 -10.38 15.85
C TRP A 103 -10.50 -9.77 14.75
N ASP A 104 -10.67 -10.22 13.51
CA ASP A 104 -9.92 -9.70 12.38
C ASP A 104 -10.29 -8.23 12.08
N SER A 105 -11.57 -7.86 12.23
CA SER A 105 -11.98 -6.46 12.09
C SER A 105 -11.35 -5.54 13.15
N LEU A 106 -11.26 -6.00 14.41
CA LEU A 106 -10.60 -5.25 15.48
C LEU A 106 -9.09 -5.13 15.24
N GLY A 107 -8.45 -6.21 14.81
CA GLY A 107 -7.04 -6.23 14.45
C GLY A 107 -6.73 -5.24 13.31
N MET A 108 -7.58 -5.17 12.29
CA MET A 108 -7.42 -4.19 11.21
C MET A 108 -7.58 -2.75 11.68
N ALA A 109 -8.56 -2.46 12.54
CA ALA A 109 -8.76 -1.11 13.07
C ALA A 109 -7.55 -0.64 13.88
N TRP A 110 -7.00 -1.53 14.72
CA TRP A 110 -5.77 -1.27 15.47
C TRP A 110 -4.58 -1.06 14.54
N GLY A 111 -4.39 -1.94 13.55
CA GLY A 111 -3.32 -1.82 12.56
C GLY A 111 -3.37 -0.49 11.80
N LEU A 112 -4.57 -0.05 11.42
CA LEU A 112 -4.76 1.23 10.74
C LEU A 112 -4.44 2.42 11.64
N ALA A 113 -4.78 2.36 12.93
CA ALA A 113 -4.43 3.39 13.91
C ALA A 113 -2.90 3.50 14.11
N VAL A 114 -2.22 2.36 14.25
CA VAL A 114 -0.75 2.29 14.36
C VAL A 114 -0.09 2.84 13.08
N LEU A 115 -0.56 2.40 11.91
CA LEU A 115 -0.06 2.87 10.62
C LEU A 115 -0.22 4.38 10.49
N ARG A 116 -1.41 4.93 10.82
CA ARG A 116 -1.66 6.38 10.78
C ARG A 116 -0.75 7.15 11.73
N GLY A 117 -0.58 6.64 12.96
CA GLY A 117 0.25 7.24 13.99
C GLY A 117 1.71 7.30 13.56
N GLY A 118 2.30 6.17 13.17
CA GLY A 118 3.69 6.12 12.74
C GLY A 118 3.94 6.92 11.45
N TRP A 119 2.97 6.99 10.53
CA TRP A 119 3.09 7.83 9.33
C TRP A 119 3.10 9.31 9.70
N GLY A 120 2.29 9.73 10.67
CA GLY A 120 2.31 11.08 11.22
C GLY A 120 3.62 11.42 11.93
N MET A 121 4.21 10.45 12.63
CA MET A 121 5.51 10.60 13.30
C MET A 121 6.71 10.52 12.34
N GLY A 122 6.48 10.16 11.07
CA GLY A 122 7.52 10.11 10.04
C GLY A 122 8.40 8.87 10.08
N VAL A 123 7.91 7.74 10.61
CA VAL A 123 8.62 6.44 10.61
C VAL A 123 9.01 6.03 9.18
N TRP A 124 8.15 6.31 8.21
CA TRP A 124 8.37 6.02 6.78
C TRP A 124 9.01 7.17 5.99
N ARG A 125 9.62 8.16 6.67
CA ARG A 125 10.35 9.23 6.00
C ARG A 125 11.62 8.64 5.36
N ARG A 126 11.63 8.53 4.03
CA ARG A 126 12.81 8.15 3.26
C ARG A 126 13.89 9.21 3.48
N ARG A 127 15.00 8.81 4.12
CA ARG A 127 16.20 9.63 4.29
C ARG A 127 17.11 9.47 3.09
#